data_AF-A0A7X6TZI5-F1
#
_entry.id   AF-A0A7X6TZI5-F1
#
_cell.length_a   1.000
_cell.length_b   1.000
_cell.length_c   1.000
_cell.angle_alpha   90.00
_cell.angle_beta   90.00
_cell.angle_gamma   90.00
#
_symmetry.space_group_name_H-M   'P 1'
#
loop_
_entity.id
_entity.type
_entity.pdbx_description
1 polymer ?
#
loop_
_entity_poly.entity_id
_entity_poly.type
_entity_poly.pdbx_seq_one_letter_code
_entity_poly.pdbx_strand_id
1 'polypeptide(L)'
;MAETCVICGKEKKIMMADFPLSEEDKEERICPTCNRRLKNMLQTRDPGVFRQEQNYFQSMFYQSQPSDHAKEMLETYFEIGKSFTGEASLDQLVRKETLKQKREEETAFEEALGSFMITTESGFEGYRIKRYLDVIFEDGILGTGLSLSFKGLAGLFASSKEGNQEIEALIGELKKTMKTRLLHQAFQLGANAIIGLDYGTAITEQASTLLVSAKGTAVEIEPLL
;
A
#
# COMPACT_ATOMS: atom_id res chain seq x y z
N MET A 1 -31.57 -6.83 25.77
CA MET A 1 -30.28 -6.74 26.48
C MET A 1 -29.26 -7.43 25.59
N ALA A 2 -28.16 -6.78 25.20
CA ALA A 2 -27.21 -7.39 24.27
C ALA A 2 -26.56 -8.66 24.88
N GLU A 3 -26.83 -9.81 24.27
CA GLU A 3 -26.35 -11.14 24.71
C GLU A 3 -24.85 -11.34 24.45
N THR A 4 -24.24 -10.48 23.64
CA THR A 4 -22.83 -10.53 23.24
C THR A 4 -22.12 -9.21 23.55
N CYS A 5 -20.80 -9.27 23.69
CA CYS A 5 -19.94 -8.09 23.80
C CYS A 5 -19.74 -7.44 22.42
N VAL A 6 -20.05 -6.15 22.27
CA VAL A 6 -19.90 -5.43 20.98
C VAL A 6 -18.44 -5.26 20.52
N ILE A 7 -17.46 -5.45 21.41
CA ILE A 7 -16.02 -5.36 21.08
C ILE A 7 -15.41 -6.72 20.72
N CYS A 8 -15.62 -7.75 21.55
CA CYS A 8 -14.91 -9.02 21.41
C CYS A 8 -15.80 -10.21 21.03
N GLY A 9 -17.08 -9.97 20.74
CA GLY A 9 -18.03 -11.00 20.29
C GLY A 9 -18.39 -12.08 21.31
N LYS A 10 -17.78 -12.11 22.50
CA LYS A 10 -18.04 -13.15 23.50
C LYS A 10 -19.47 -13.08 24.02
N GLU A 11 -20.16 -14.22 23.99
CA GLU A 11 -21.46 -14.42 24.62
C GLU A 11 -21.38 -14.26 26.15
N LYS A 12 -22.37 -13.57 26.72
CA LYS A 12 -22.48 -13.36 28.16
C LYS A 12 -23.21 -14.55 28.78
N LYS A 13 -22.60 -15.21 29.77
CA LYS A 13 -23.33 -16.16 30.64
C LYS A 13 -24.34 -15.38 31.48
N ILE A 14 -25.52 -15.96 31.74
CA ILE A 14 -26.70 -15.33 32.40
C ILE A 14 -26.39 -14.56 33.71
N MET A 15 -25.27 -14.86 34.39
CA MET A 15 -24.84 -14.18 35.64
C MET A 15 -23.67 -13.20 35.49
N MET A 16 -23.22 -12.87 34.28
CA MET A 16 -22.11 -11.93 34.08
C MET A 16 -22.59 -10.48 34.03
N ALA A 17 -21.99 -9.63 34.87
CA ALA A 17 -22.14 -8.18 34.77
C ALA A 17 -21.69 -7.67 33.39
N ASP A 18 -22.35 -6.63 32.90
CA ASP A 18 -21.97 -5.93 31.68
C ASP A 18 -21.89 -4.42 31.93
N PHE A 19 -21.19 -3.74 31.02
CA PHE A 19 -20.91 -2.31 31.13
C PHE A 19 -21.31 -1.62 29.84
N PRO A 20 -21.75 -0.36 29.90
CA PRO A 20 -21.96 0.42 28.68
C PRO A 20 -20.62 0.63 27.96
N LEU A 21 -20.66 0.76 26.64
CA LEU A 21 -19.46 1.05 25.83
C LEU A 21 -18.85 2.41 26.19
N SER A 22 -19.70 3.41 26.45
CA SER A 22 -19.30 4.74 26.92
C SER A 22 -20.35 5.29 27.91
N GLU A 23 -20.06 6.41 28.58
CA GLU A 23 -21.06 7.06 29.47
C GLU A 23 -22.26 7.64 28.67
N GLU A 24 -22.03 7.93 27.38
CA GLU A 24 -23.00 8.52 26.47
C GLU A 24 -23.81 7.44 25.73
N ASP A 25 -23.21 6.29 25.42
CA ASP A 25 -23.86 5.13 24.81
C ASP A 25 -24.13 4.02 25.85
N LYS A 26 -25.38 3.96 26.30
CA LYS A 26 -25.87 2.95 27.25
C LYS A 26 -26.46 1.72 26.57
N GLU A 27 -26.69 1.77 25.25
CA GLU A 27 -27.34 0.72 24.48
C GLU A 27 -26.34 -0.39 24.11
N GLU A 28 -25.16 0.00 23.63
CA GLU A 28 -24.09 -0.94 23.37
C GLU A 28 -23.41 -1.39 24.67
N ARG A 29 -23.24 -2.72 24.80
CA ARG A 29 -22.75 -3.33 26.04
C ARG A 29 -21.48 -4.14 25.81
N ILE A 30 -20.51 -3.95 26.70
CA ILE A 30 -19.22 -4.65 26.68
C ILE A 30 -19.07 -5.59 27.88
N CYS A 31 -18.23 -6.62 27.72
CA CYS A 31 -17.95 -7.58 28.79
C CYS A 31 -16.99 -6.99 29.85
N PRO A 32 -16.92 -7.58 31.06
CA PRO A 32 -16.02 -7.11 32.12
C PRO A 32 -14.54 -7.04 31.71
N THR A 33 -14.09 -7.96 30.86
CA THR A 33 -12.70 -7.99 30.38
C THR A 33 -12.41 -6.80 29.47
N CYS A 34 -13.28 -6.52 28.49
CA CYS A 34 -13.13 -5.37 27.60
C CYS A 34 -13.23 -4.07 28.39
N ASN A 35 -14.18 -3.94 29.32
CA ASN A 35 -14.30 -2.76 30.17
C ASN A 35 -13.02 -2.51 31.00
N ARG A 36 -12.48 -3.55 31.65
CA ARG A 36 -11.25 -3.42 32.45
C ARG A 36 -10.06 -2.99 31.59
N ARG A 37 -9.88 -3.62 30.42
CA ARG A 37 -8.79 -3.28 29.48
C ARG A 37 -8.93 -1.86 28.93
N LEU A 38 -10.16 -1.45 28.60
CA LEU A 38 -10.45 -0.11 28.10
C LEU A 38 -10.12 0.95 29.15
N LYS A 39 -10.52 0.73 30.40
CA LYS A 39 -10.15 1.61 31.51
C LYS A 39 -8.63 1.65 31.74
N ASN A 40 -7.96 0.50 31.69
CA ASN A 40 -6.50 0.43 31.84
C ASN A 40 -5.80 1.26 30.74
N MET A 41 -6.23 1.09 29.49
CA MET A 41 -5.71 1.83 28.33
C MET A 41 -5.92 3.34 28.46
N LEU A 42 -7.10 3.79 28.88
CA LEU A 42 -7.43 5.21 28.96
C LEU A 42 -6.85 5.93 30.19
N GLN A 43 -6.46 5.19 31.23
CA GLN A 43 -5.96 5.75 32.49
C GLN A 43 -4.44 5.65 32.64
N THR A 44 -3.79 4.75 31.90
CA THR A 44 -2.34 4.59 31.97
C THR A 44 -1.62 5.81 31.37
N ARG A 45 -0.45 6.12 31.94
CA ARG A 45 0.54 7.04 31.33
C ARG A 45 1.77 6.30 30.82
N ASP A 46 1.84 4.99 31.05
CA ASP A 46 2.91 4.13 30.58
C ASP A 46 2.64 3.73 29.11
N PRO A 47 3.53 4.09 28.16
CA PRO A 47 3.36 3.76 26.74
C PRO A 47 3.30 2.26 26.47
N GLY A 48 4.07 1.46 27.21
CA GLY A 48 4.11 0.01 27.04
C GLY A 48 2.79 -0.64 27.44
N VAL A 49 2.21 -0.19 28.55
CA VAL A 49 0.87 -0.65 28.99
C VAL A 49 -0.20 -0.22 27.99
N PHE A 50 -0.15 1.04 27.51
CA PHE A 50 -1.11 1.54 26.52
C PHE A 50 -1.06 0.72 25.22
N ARG A 51 0.15 0.54 24.66
CA ARG A 51 0.36 -0.23 23.44
C ARG A 51 -0.10 -1.68 23.57
N GLN A 52 0.12 -2.30 24.73
CA GLN A 52 -0.34 -3.66 24.99
C GLN A 52 -1.88 -3.77 24.93
N GLU A 53 -2.59 -2.81 25.52
CA GLU A 53 -4.06 -2.79 25.48
C GLU A 53 -4.59 -2.38 24.10
N GLN A 54 -3.97 -1.42 23.43
CA GLN A 54 -4.30 -1.04 22.06
C GLN A 54 -4.19 -2.24 21.11
N ASN A 55 -3.08 -2.98 21.17
CA ASN A 55 -2.86 -4.18 20.36
C ASN A 55 -3.93 -5.25 20.62
N TYR A 56 -4.36 -5.42 21.87
CA TYR A 56 -5.46 -6.33 22.20
C TYR A 56 -6.74 -5.94 21.45
N PHE A 57 -7.12 -4.67 21.48
CA PHE A 57 -8.34 -4.20 20.80
C PHE A 57 -8.22 -4.22 19.27
N GLN A 58 -7.06 -3.83 18.72
CA GLN A 58 -6.81 -3.92 17.27
C GLN A 58 -6.88 -5.36 16.76
N SER A 59 -6.43 -6.35 17.55
CA SER A 59 -6.55 -7.77 17.17
C SER A 59 -8.01 -8.22 17.01
N MET A 60 -8.95 -7.59 17.73
CA MET A 60 -10.38 -7.92 17.64
C MET A 60 -11.02 -7.45 16.33
N PHE A 61 -10.45 -6.45 15.66
CA PHE A 61 -10.95 -5.94 14.38
C PHE A 61 -10.92 -7.05 13.32
N TYR A 62 -9.96 -7.97 13.43
CA TYR A 62 -9.82 -9.12 12.54
C TYR A 62 -10.55 -10.37 13.06
N GLN A 63 -10.54 -10.62 14.37
CA GLN A 63 -11.03 -11.89 14.94
C GLN A 63 -12.53 -11.92 15.22
N SER A 64 -13.11 -10.79 15.64
CA SER A 64 -14.47 -10.74 16.16
C SER A 64 -15.36 -9.71 15.47
N GLN A 65 -14.77 -8.85 14.62
CA GLN A 65 -15.46 -7.79 13.88
C GLN A 65 -16.44 -6.99 14.76
N PRO A 66 -15.93 -6.02 15.54
CA PRO A 66 -16.76 -5.16 16.36
C PRO A 66 -17.84 -4.44 15.52
N SER A 67 -18.90 -3.95 16.17
CA SER A 67 -19.84 -3.05 15.50
C SER A 67 -19.08 -1.83 14.95
N ASP A 68 -19.58 -1.21 13.87
CA ASP A 68 -18.92 -0.04 13.29
C ASP A 68 -18.82 1.11 14.29
N HIS A 69 -19.82 1.26 15.17
CA HIS A 69 -19.79 2.21 16.27
C HIS A 69 -18.68 1.87 17.30
N ALA A 70 -18.56 0.60 17.70
CA ALA A 70 -17.49 0.16 18.60
C ALA A 70 -16.08 0.36 18.00
N LYS A 71 -15.92 0.21 16.66
CA LYS A 71 -14.66 0.52 15.98
C LYS A 71 -14.31 1.99 16.05
N GLU A 72 -15.25 2.86 15.67
CA GLU A 72 -15.06 4.32 15.68
C GLU A 72 -14.71 4.84 17.09
N MET A 73 -15.39 4.30 18.11
CA MET A 73 -15.09 4.61 19.51
C MET A 73 -13.69 4.14 19.93
N LEU A 74 -13.30 2.91 19.57
CA LEU A 74 -11.97 2.38 19.89
C LEU A 74 -10.86 3.19 19.19
N GLU A 75 -11.06 3.58 17.93
CA GLU A 75 -10.14 4.45 17.21
C GLU A 75 -9.98 5.81 17.90
N THR A 76 -11.10 6.41 18.31
CA THR A 76 -11.09 7.66 19.09
C THR A 76 -10.30 7.50 20.39
N TYR A 77 -10.51 6.39 21.11
CA TYR A 77 -9.77 6.09 22.34
C TYR A 77 -8.28 5.83 22.12
N PHE A 78 -7.89 5.24 20.98
CA PHE A 78 -6.48 5.10 20.64
C PHE A 78 -5.82 6.47 20.44
N GLU A 79 -6.47 7.39 19.72
CA GLU A 79 -5.91 8.73 19.51
C GLU A 79 -5.81 9.54 20.81
N ILE A 80 -6.85 9.46 21.66
CA ILE A 80 -6.84 10.08 22.99
C ILE A 80 -5.69 9.51 23.84
N GLY A 81 -5.55 8.20 23.93
CA GLY A 81 -4.52 7.58 24.77
C GLY A 81 -3.09 7.82 24.27
N LYS A 82 -2.86 7.87 22.95
CA LYS A 82 -1.57 8.27 22.36
C LYS A 82 -1.15 9.68 22.79
N SER A 83 -2.12 10.60 22.94
CA SER A 83 -1.84 12.00 23.30
C SER A 83 -1.31 12.14 24.74
N PHE A 84 -1.72 11.27 25.66
CA PHE A 84 -1.32 11.33 27.08
C PHE A 84 -0.12 10.44 27.43
N THR A 85 0.24 9.50 26.54
CA THR A 85 1.38 8.57 26.73
C THR A 85 2.65 9.03 26.01
N GLY A 86 2.60 10.10 25.22
CA GLY A 86 3.75 10.54 24.41
C GLY A 86 3.99 9.69 23.16
N GLU A 87 3.20 8.63 22.92
CA GLU A 87 3.23 7.88 21.67
C GLU A 87 2.82 8.74 20.47
N ALA A 88 1.95 9.74 20.66
CA ALA A 88 1.63 10.71 19.62
C ALA A 88 2.86 11.47 19.11
N SER A 89 3.79 11.84 20.00
CA SER A 89 5.03 12.51 19.63
C SER A 89 6.01 11.57 18.92
N LEU A 90 6.04 10.30 19.33
CA LEU A 90 6.86 9.28 18.67
C LEU A 90 6.35 8.98 17.25
N ASP A 91 5.04 8.78 17.07
CA ASP A 91 4.42 8.57 15.76
C ASP A 91 4.70 9.75 14.82
N GLN A 92 4.62 10.99 15.33
CA GLN A 92 4.97 12.19 14.57
C GLN A 92 6.44 12.21 14.15
N LEU A 93 7.37 11.86 15.04
CA LEU A 93 8.80 11.80 14.74
C LEU A 93 9.11 10.73 13.69
N VAL A 94 8.55 9.54 13.84
CA VAL A 94 8.70 8.43 12.88
C VAL A 94 8.16 8.85 11.51
N ARG A 95 6.95 9.41 11.45
CA ARG A 95 6.36 9.89 10.20
C ARG A 95 7.21 10.97 9.54
N LYS A 96 7.76 11.91 10.33
CA LYS A 96 8.64 12.97 9.82
C LYS A 96 9.93 12.40 9.24
N GLU A 97 10.53 11.41 9.89
CA GLU A 97 11.76 10.77 9.40
C GLU A 97 11.50 9.95 8.14
N THR A 98 10.40 9.18 8.10
CA THR A 98 10.01 8.44 6.88
C THR A 98 9.75 9.38 5.71
N LEU A 99 9.09 10.52 5.94
CA LEU A 99 8.87 11.54 4.89
C LEU A 99 10.19 12.14 4.41
N LYS A 100 11.13 12.38 5.32
CA LYS A 100 12.46 12.91 4.97
C LYS A 100 13.23 11.90 4.13
N GLN A 101 13.27 10.63 4.55
CA GLN A 101 13.92 9.54 3.80
C GLN A 101 13.32 9.37 2.41
N LYS A 102 11.99 9.37 2.28
CA LYS A 102 11.32 9.30 0.97
C LYS A 102 11.72 10.44 0.04
N ARG A 103 11.80 11.67 0.56
CA ARG A 103 12.22 12.84 -0.23
C ARG A 103 13.68 12.75 -0.67
N GLU A 104 14.56 12.28 0.21
CA GLU A 104 15.98 12.08 -0.11
C GLU A 104 16.16 10.98 -1.17
N GLU A 105 15.43 9.86 -1.06
CA GLU A 105 15.41 8.79 -2.06
C GLU A 105 14.88 9.30 -3.42
N GLU A 106 13.78 10.05 -3.41
CA GLU A 106 13.19 10.62 -4.63
C GLU A 106 14.13 11.61 -5.32
N THR A 107 14.81 12.47 -4.53
CA THR A 107 15.82 13.40 -5.06
C THR A 107 17.03 12.65 -5.64
N ALA A 108 17.53 11.64 -4.93
CA ALA A 108 18.65 10.83 -5.41
C ALA A 108 18.29 10.05 -6.69
N PHE A 109 17.05 9.56 -6.78
CA PHE A 109 16.53 8.91 -7.98
C PHE A 109 16.47 9.88 -9.17
N GLU A 110 15.92 11.09 -8.97
CA GLU A 110 15.88 12.13 -10.01
C GLU A 110 17.28 12.51 -10.51
N GLU A 111 18.25 12.67 -9.60
CA GLU A 111 19.65 12.95 -9.96
C GLU A 111 20.28 11.79 -10.75
N ALA A 112 20.05 10.55 -10.33
CA ALA A 112 20.57 9.37 -11.02
C ALA A 112 20.00 9.23 -12.43
N LEU A 113 18.71 9.53 -12.62
CA LEU A 113 18.03 9.45 -13.91
C LEU A 113 18.65 10.33 -15.00
N GLY A 114 19.30 11.44 -14.64
CA GLY A 114 19.98 12.31 -15.61
C GLY A 114 21.10 11.61 -16.39
N SER A 115 21.68 10.54 -15.82
CA SER A 115 22.77 9.75 -16.43
C SER A 115 22.42 8.28 -16.65
N PHE A 116 21.20 7.85 -16.27
CA PHE A 116 20.79 6.46 -16.32
C PHE A 116 20.56 6.00 -17.78
N MET A 117 21.25 4.95 -18.19
CA MET A 117 21.20 4.47 -19.58
C MET A 117 20.22 3.32 -19.75
N ILE A 118 19.45 3.31 -20.84
CA ILE A 118 18.48 2.26 -21.13
C ILE A 118 18.56 1.88 -22.59
N THR A 119 18.56 0.58 -22.89
CA THR A 119 18.56 0.06 -24.25
C THR A 119 17.75 -1.22 -24.39
N THR A 120 17.23 -1.45 -25.59
CA THR A 120 16.67 -2.73 -26.04
C THR A 120 17.76 -3.74 -26.38
N GLU A 121 18.99 -3.27 -26.62
CA GLU A 121 20.17 -4.08 -26.96
C GLU A 121 20.77 -4.78 -25.73
N SER A 122 21.72 -5.68 -25.93
CA SER A 122 22.43 -6.38 -24.84
C SER A 122 23.53 -5.55 -24.15
N GLY A 123 23.74 -4.30 -24.56
CA GLY A 123 24.80 -3.44 -24.02
C GLY A 123 24.86 -2.06 -24.67
N PHE A 124 25.84 -1.26 -24.27
CA PHE A 124 26.10 0.09 -24.79
C PHE A 124 27.50 0.15 -25.38
N GLU A 125 27.64 0.68 -26.59
CA GLU A 125 28.95 0.88 -27.22
C GLU A 125 29.81 1.84 -26.39
N GLY A 126 31.10 1.50 -26.20
CA GLY A 126 32.02 2.29 -25.37
C GLY A 126 31.86 2.08 -23.86
N TYR A 127 31.02 1.14 -23.41
CA TYR A 127 30.87 0.77 -22.01
C TYR A 127 31.09 -0.74 -21.81
N ARG A 128 31.49 -1.13 -20.60
CA ARG A 128 31.47 -2.53 -20.15
C ARG A 128 30.50 -2.70 -19.00
N ILE A 129 29.88 -3.88 -18.92
CA ILE A 129 29.06 -4.27 -17.78
C ILE A 129 30.00 -4.72 -16.65
N LYS A 130 29.94 -4.01 -15.54
CA LYS A 130 30.71 -4.30 -14.32
C LYS A 130 29.98 -5.31 -13.44
N ARG A 131 28.65 -5.21 -13.32
CA ARG A 131 27.81 -6.14 -12.56
C ARG A 131 26.45 -6.36 -13.23
N TYR A 132 26.00 -7.61 -13.26
CA TYR A 132 24.59 -7.96 -13.49
C TYR A 132 23.92 -8.06 -12.13
N LEU A 133 22.88 -7.25 -11.89
CA LEU A 133 22.26 -7.14 -10.58
C LEU A 133 21.04 -8.04 -10.48
N ASP A 134 20.08 -7.87 -11.40
CA ASP A 134 18.90 -8.74 -11.46
C ASP A 134 18.18 -8.62 -12.82
N VAL A 135 17.32 -9.59 -13.11
CA VAL A 135 16.27 -9.46 -14.13
C VAL A 135 15.05 -8.82 -13.47
N ILE A 136 14.62 -7.69 -14.00
CA ILE A 136 13.52 -6.91 -13.46
C ILE A 136 12.32 -6.93 -14.40
N PHE A 137 11.13 -6.82 -13.83
CA PHE A 137 9.88 -6.88 -14.55
C PHE A 137 8.82 -5.98 -13.93
N GLU A 138 7.94 -5.46 -14.76
CA GLU A 138 6.76 -4.69 -14.39
C GLU A 138 5.57 -5.13 -15.23
N ASP A 139 4.42 -5.24 -14.58
CA ASP A 139 3.16 -5.57 -15.25
C ASP A 139 2.17 -4.40 -15.13
N GLY A 140 1.38 -4.24 -16.18
CA GLY A 140 0.35 -3.23 -16.31
C GLY A 140 -0.90 -3.85 -16.92
N ILE A 141 -2.04 -3.67 -16.26
CA ILE A 141 -3.31 -4.27 -16.69
C ILE A 141 -4.25 -3.14 -17.11
N LEU A 142 -4.66 -3.15 -18.38
CA LEU A 142 -5.73 -2.30 -18.89
C LEU A 142 -7.02 -3.13 -18.96
N GLY A 143 -7.90 -2.91 -17.99
CA GLY A 143 -9.21 -3.55 -17.89
C GLY A 143 -10.27 -2.61 -17.32
N THR A 144 -11.49 -3.12 -17.17
CA THR A 144 -12.69 -2.37 -16.74
C THR A 144 -12.64 -1.78 -15.33
N GLY A 145 -11.57 -2.06 -14.56
CA GLY A 145 -11.39 -1.59 -13.17
C GLY A 145 -10.53 -0.34 -13.01
N LEU A 146 -9.83 0.14 -14.04
CA LEU A 146 -9.23 1.48 -14.01
C LEU A 146 -10.36 2.48 -14.27
N SER A 147 -10.38 3.63 -13.61
CA SER A 147 -11.48 4.61 -13.60
C SER A 147 -11.81 5.28 -14.95
N LEU A 148 -11.59 4.60 -16.08
CA LEU A 148 -12.28 4.84 -17.34
C LEU A 148 -13.63 4.12 -17.29
N SER A 149 -14.67 4.90 -17.00
CA SER A 149 -16.09 4.54 -17.02
C SER A 149 -16.41 3.34 -17.93
N PHE A 150 -16.97 2.28 -17.33
CA PHE A 150 -17.41 0.99 -17.89
C PHE A 150 -18.12 1.00 -19.26
N LYS A 151 -18.52 2.17 -19.79
CA LYS A 151 -19.14 2.32 -21.12
C LYS A 151 -18.14 2.62 -22.25
N GLY A 152 -16.91 3.05 -21.94
CA GLY A 152 -15.88 3.41 -22.91
C GLY A 152 -15.21 2.17 -23.50
N LEU A 153 -14.53 1.35 -22.69
CA LEU A 153 -13.68 0.25 -23.17
C LEU A 153 -14.41 -0.76 -24.07
N ALA A 154 -15.63 -1.18 -23.72
CA ALA A 154 -16.42 -2.10 -24.56
C ALA A 154 -16.75 -1.49 -25.94
N GLY A 155 -16.90 -0.16 -26.02
CA GLY A 155 -17.07 0.59 -27.27
C GLY A 155 -15.75 0.84 -28.02
N LEU A 156 -14.63 0.97 -27.32
CA LEU A 156 -13.29 1.17 -27.93
C LEU A 156 -12.77 -0.11 -28.58
N PHE A 157 -13.02 -1.28 -27.98
CA PHE A 157 -12.75 -2.58 -28.60
C PHE A 157 -13.76 -2.93 -29.71
N ALA A 158 -14.93 -2.27 -29.74
CA ALA A 158 -15.94 -2.40 -30.79
C ALA A 158 -15.62 -1.48 -31.99
N SER A 159 -14.48 -1.73 -32.65
CA SER A 159 -14.32 -1.50 -34.10
C SER A 159 -14.65 -0.08 -34.62
N SER A 160 -14.24 0.99 -33.94
CA SER A 160 -14.17 2.33 -34.53
C SER A 160 -12.71 2.78 -34.65
N LYS A 161 -12.35 3.50 -35.73
CA LYS A 161 -10.99 4.05 -35.91
C LYS A 161 -10.58 4.96 -34.75
N GLU A 162 -11.55 5.60 -34.12
CA GLU A 162 -11.39 6.48 -32.96
C GLU A 162 -11.05 5.67 -31.70
N GLY A 163 -11.67 4.49 -31.52
CA GLY A 163 -11.40 3.61 -30.38
C GLY A 163 -9.97 3.05 -30.34
N ASN A 164 -9.37 2.79 -31.50
CA ASN A 164 -8.00 2.30 -31.59
C ASN A 164 -6.96 3.34 -31.16
N GLN A 165 -7.19 4.64 -31.44
CA GLN A 165 -6.26 5.71 -31.06
C GLN A 165 -6.25 5.94 -29.56
N GLU A 166 -7.43 5.89 -28.92
CA GLU A 166 -7.54 6.01 -27.46
C GLU A 166 -6.87 4.83 -26.74
N ILE A 167 -7.02 3.61 -27.25
CA ILE A 167 -6.34 2.42 -26.70
C ILE A 167 -4.82 2.55 -26.84
N GLU A 168 -4.32 3.01 -27.99
CA GLU A 168 -2.88 3.20 -28.20
C GLU A 168 -2.29 4.26 -27.24
N ALA A 169 -3.02 5.37 -27.02
CA ALA A 169 -2.62 6.39 -26.05
C ALA A 169 -2.53 5.82 -24.63
N LEU A 170 -3.53 5.04 -24.19
CA LEU A 170 -3.55 4.37 -22.89
C LEU A 170 -2.38 3.39 -22.74
N ILE A 171 -2.08 2.59 -23.76
CA ILE A 171 -0.93 1.69 -23.76
C ILE A 171 0.38 2.49 -23.66
N GLY A 172 0.49 3.61 -24.39
CA GLY A 172 1.64 4.49 -24.34
C GLY A 172 1.88 5.08 -22.94
N GLU A 173 0.84 5.59 -22.29
CA GLU A 173 0.89 6.09 -20.91
C GLU A 173 1.24 4.99 -19.91
N LEU A 174 0.65 3.81 -20.08
CA LEU A 174 0.96 2.65 -19.24
C LEU A 174 2.43 2.25 -19.38
N LYS A 175 2.95 2.14 -20.61
CA LYS A 175 4.37 1.83 -20.87
C LYS A 175 5.31 2.87 -20.25
N LYS A 176 4.98 4.17 -20.35
CA LYS A 176 5.77 5.23 -19.68
C LYS A 176 5.80 5.04 -18.16
N THR A 177 4.63 4.80 -17.57
CA THR A 177 4.50 4.57 -16.12
C THR A 177 5.27 3.33 -15.67
N MET A 178 5.16 2.23 -16.42
CA MET A 178 5.91 1.01 -16.18
C MET A 178 7.41 1.23 -16.31
N LYS A 179 7.86 1.98 -17.33
CA LYS A 179 9.28 2.33 -17.50
C LYS A 179 9.83 3.04 -16.26
N THR A 180 9.11 4.01 -15.72
CA THR A 180 9.52 4.73 -14.51
C THR A 180 9.61 3.82 -13.29
N ARG A 181 8.63 2.91 -13.10
CA ARG A 181 8.68 1.93 -12.01
C ARG A 181 9.85 0.95 -12.16
N LEU A 182 10.10 0.47 -13.38
CA LEU A 182 11.19 -0.44 -13.70
C LEU A 182 12.56 0.24 -13.50
N LEU A 183 12.68 1.54 -13.82
CA LEU A 183 13.84 2.37 -13.47
C LEU A 183 14.04 2.49 -11.96
N HIS A 184 12.97 2.72 -11.22
CA HIS A 184 13.03 2.79 -9.76
C HIS A 184 13.49 1.47 -9.15
N GLN A 185 12.97 0.32 -9.62
CA GLN A 185 13.47 -1.00 -9.22
C GLN A 185 14.98 -1.15 -9.48
N ALA A 186 15.43 -0.79 -10.69
CA ALA A 186 16.85 -0.87 -11.05
C ALA A 186 17.71 0.03 -10.15
N PHE A 187 17.27 1.25 -9.88
CA PHE A 187 17.93 2.19 -8.98
C PHE A 187 18.06 1.63 -7.56
N GLN A 188 16.99 1.02 -7.03
CA GLN A 188 17.02 0.38 -5.70
C GLN A 188 18.00 -0.79 -5.61
N LEU A 189 18.29 -1.46 -6.74
CA LEU A 189 19.33 -2.48 -6.84
C LEU A 189 20.76 -1.90 -6.96
N GLY A 190 20.89 -0.57 -7.08
CA GLY A 190 22.16 0.11 -7.32
C GLY A 190 22.63 0.05 -8.78
N ALA A 191 21.71 -0.18 -9.72
CA ALA A 191 22.00 -0.11 -11.15
C ALA A 191 22.16 1.33 -11.62
N ASN A 192 22.94 1.52 -12.68
CA ASN A 192 22.98 2.78 -13.44
C ASN A 192 22.54 2.59 -14.90
N ALA A 193 22.18 1.36 -15.29
CA ALA A 193 21.62 1.09 -16.60
C ALA A 193 20.68 -0.13 -16.63
N ILE A 194 19.83 -0.17 -17.66
CA ILE A 194 18.99 -1.32 -18.02
C ILE A 194 19.31 -1.71 -19.46
N ILE A 195 19.60 -2.99 -19.68
CA ILE A 195 19.79 -3.60 -21.01
C ILE A 195 18.67 -4.57 -21.32
N GLY A 196 18.46 -4.86 -22.60
CA GLY A 196 17.46 -5.84 -23.05
C GLY A 196 16.03 -5.46 -22.66
N LEU A 197 15.71 -4.16 -22.62
CA LEU A 197 14.35 -3.71 -22.34
C LEU A 197 13.40 -4.23 -23.43
N ASP A 198 12.37 -4.96 -23.03
CA ASP A 198 11.35 -5.50 -23.94
C ASP A 198 9.95 -5.29 -23.36
N TYR A 199 8.97 -5.05 -24.24
CA TYR A 199 7.56 -4.91 -23.87
C TYR A 199 6.73 -5.99 -24.57
N GLY A 200 6.13 -6.88 -23.77
CA GLY A 200 5.12 -7.82 -24.22
C GLY A 200 3.71 -7.26 -24.05
N THR A 201 2.81 -7.58 -24.97
CA THR A 201 1.37 -7.30 -24.81
C THR A 201 0.56 -8.57 -25.07
N ALA A 202 -0.33 -8.92 -24.15
CA ALA A 202 -1.22 -10.07 -24.26
C ALA A 202 -2.68 -9.64 -24.08
N ILE A 203 -3.57 -10.11 -24.95
CA ILE A 203 -5.01 -9.89 -24.83
C ILE A 203 -5.62 -11.15 -24.23
N THR A 204 -6.38 -10.99 -23.15
CA THR A 204 -7.13 -12.09 -22.54
C THR A 204 -8.57 -12.04 -23.04
N GLU A 205 -8.96 -13.02 -23.87
CA GLU A 205 -10.31 -13.07 -24.47
C GLU A 205 -11.42 -13.18 -23.42
N GLN A 206 -11.14 -13.84 -22.28
CA GLN A 206 -12.12 -14.09 -21.23
C GLN A 206 -12.42 -12.86 -20.36
N ALA A 207 -11.49 -11.90 -20.25
CA ALA A 207 -11.62 -10.75 -19.36
C ALA A 207 -11.66 -9.40 -20.10
N SER A 208 -11.64 -9.41 -21.45
CA SER A 208 -11.53 -8.20 -22.29
C SER A 208 -10.47 -7.22 -21.77
N THR A 209 -9.34 -7.78 -21.32
CA THR A 209 -8.29 -7.07 -20.61
C THR A 209 -6.99 -7.23 -21.37
N LEU A 210 -6.26 -6.13 -21.50
CA LEU A 210 -4.94 -6.07 -22.14
C LEU A 210 -3.86 -6.01 -21.05
N LEU A 211 -3.05 -7.06 -20.97
CA LEU A 211 -1.86 -7.12 -20.14
C LEU A 211 -0.68 -6.58 -20.93
N VAL A 212 0.06 -5.65 -20.34
CA VAL A 212 1.35 -5.16 -20.82
C VAL A 212 2.39 -5.58 -19.79
N SER A 213 3.47 -6.20 -20.24
CA SER A 213 4.61 -6.59 -19.41
C SER A 213 5.86 -5.91 -19.93
N ALA A 214 6.67 -5.34 -19.05
CA ALA A 214 7.98 -4.79 -19.35
C ALA A 214 9.03 -5.62 -18.62
N LYS A 215 10.12 -5.98 -19.28
CA LYS A 215 11.24 -6.72 -18.67
C LYS A 215 12.57 -6.17 -19.14
N GLY A 216 13.60 -6.32 -18.32
CA GLY A 216 14.96 -5.94 -18.67
C GLY A 216 15.96 -6.49 -17.65
N THR A 217 17.24 -6.23 -17.86
CA THR A 217 18.29 -6.60 -16.89
C THR A 217 18.90 -5.34 -16.29
N ALA A 218 18.83 -5.21 -14.96
CA ALA A 218 19.46 -4.15 -14.21
C ALA A 218 20.98 -4.42 -14.12
N VAL A 219 21.79 -3.45 -14.54
CA VAL A 219 23.25 -3.60 -14.60
C VAL A 219 23.94 -2.36 -14.05
N GLU A 220 25.17 -2.56 -13.56
CA GLU A 220 26.14 -1.48 -13.39
C GLU A 220 27.09 -1.50 -14.58
N ILE A 221 27.20 -0.37 -15.29
CA ILE A 221 28.12 -0.16 -16.40
C ILE A 221 29.15 0.91 -16.08
N GLU A 222 30.30 0.85 -16.75
CA GLU A 222 31.33 1.89 -16.73
C GLU A 222 31.95 2.07 -18.12
N PRO A 223 32.47 3.27 -18.46
CA PRO A 223 33.13 3.51 -19.74
C PRO A 223 34.34 2.59 -19.95
N LEU A 224 34.56 2.19 -21.19
CA LEU A 224 35.82 1.59 -21.63
C LEU A 224 36.89 2.68 -21.66
N LEU A 225 37.95 2.49 -20.86
CA LEU A 225 39.14 3.34 -20.85
C LEU A 225 39.93 3.23 -22.16
#